data_AF-A0A2S5LHS3-F1
#
_entry.id   AF-A0A2S5LHS3-F1
#
_cell.length_a   1.000
_cell.length_b   1.000
_cell.length_c   1.000
_cell.angle_alpha   90.00
_cell.angle_beta   90.00
_cell.angle_gamma   90.00
#
_symmetry.space_group_name_H-M   'P 1'
#
loop_
_entity.id
_entity.type
_entity.pdbx_description
1 polymer ?
#
loop_
_entity_poly.entity_id
_entity_poly.type
_entity_poly.pdbx_seq_one_letter_code
_entity_poly.pdbx_strand_id
1 'polypeptide(L)'
;MSMSASTAYDVTAAAIAALIVQAGALWALGRPFLCACGEFKLWEGDAASPGLSQQLTDWYSFTHIIHGVLFYFLLWLAAPGLSVGQRFMIALA
;
A
#
# COMPACT_ATOMS: atom_id res chain seq x y z
N MET A 1 -14.29 -6.42 -18.96
CA MET A 1 -15.40 -5.93 -18.10
C MET A 1 -15.08 -4.50 -17.71
N SER A 2 -15.87 -3.54 -18.17
CA SER A 2 -15.74 -2.13 -17.76
C SER A 2 -16.35 -1.96 -16.36
N MET A 3 -15.66 -1.29 -15.44
CA MET A 3 -16.21 -0.95 -14.12
C MET A 3 -17.16 0.25 -14.25
N SER A 4 -18.28 0.22 -13.53
CA SER A 4 -19.14 1.40 -13.36
C SER A 4 -18.41 2.47 -12.54
N ALA A 5 -18.72 3.74 -12.77
CA ALA A 5 -18.19 4.86 -11.99
C ALA A 5 -18.49 4.69 -10.48
N SER A 6 -19.69 4.23 -10.11
CA SER A 6 -20.06 3.97 -8.71
C SER A 6 -19.14 2.93 -8.05
N THR A 7 -18.91 1.81 -8.73
CA THR A 7 -18.01 0.75 -8.25
C THR A 7 -16.57 1.23 -8.13
N ALA A 8 -16.12 2.14 -9.01
CA ALA A 8 -14.79 2.74 -8.90
C ALA A 8 -14.66 3.65 -7.66
N TYR A 9 -15.70 4.42 -7.33
CA TYR A 9 -15.73 5.21 -6.10
C TYR A 9 -15.73 4.33 -4.85
N ASP A 10 -16.51 3.25 -4.85
CA ASP A 10 -16.56 2.29 -3.73
C ASP A 10 -15.18 1.65 -3.48
N VAL A 11 -14.51 1.21 -4.55
CA VAL A 11 -13.16 0.64 -4.47
C VAL A 11 -12.16 1.67 -3.96
N THR A 12 -12.24 2.92 -4.43
CA THR A 12 -11.35 3.99 -3.97
C THR A 12 -11.54 4.27 -2.48
N ALA A 13 -12.79 4.36 -2.02
CA ALA A 13 -13.09 4.56 -0.60
C ALA A 13 -12.59 3.40 0.26
N ALA A 14 -12.78 2.16 -0.20
CA ALA A 14 -12.28 0.97 0.48
C ALA A 14 -10.74 0.95 0.57
N ALA A 15 -10.04 1.34 -0.49
CA ALA A 15 -8.58 1.44 -0.51
C ALA A 15 -8.06 2.48 0.50
N ILE A 16 -8.68 3.66 0.53
CA ILE A 16 -8.34 4.71 1.51
C ILE A 16 -8.59 4.21 2.94
N ALA A 17 -9.72 3.55 3.18
CA ALA A 17 -10.04 2.99 4.49
C ALA A 17 -9.01 1.94 4.93
N ALA A 18 -8.58 1.05 4.03
CA ALA A 18 -7.55 0.06 4.32
C ALA A 18 -6.21 0.71 4.71
N LEU A 19 -5.78 1.75 3.98
CA LEU A 19 -4.56 2.50 4.31
C LEU A 19 -4.66 3.20 5.67
N ILE A 20 -5.81 3.78 6.00
CA ILE A 20 -6.04 4.41 7.32
C ILE A 20 -5.96 3.35 8.43
N VAL A 21 -6.57 2.19 8.25
CA VAL A 21 -6.51 1.08 9.22
C VAL A 21 -5.07 0.62 9.40
N GLN A 22 -4.31 0.44 8.31
CA GLN A 22 -2.91 0.02 8.36
C GLN A 22 -2.05 1.04 9.13
N ALA A 23 -2.18 2.33 8.81
CA ALA A 23 -1.47 3.41 9.49
C ALA A 23 -1.84 3.47 10.98
N GLY A 24 -3.13 3.36 11.30
CA GLY A 24 -3.63 3.34 12.68
C GLY A 24 -3.12 2.13 13.47
N ALA A 25 -3.06 0.95 12.86
CA ALA A 25 -2.52 -0.26 13.48
C ALA A 25 -1.03 -0.11 13.79
N LEU A 26 -0.24 0.42 12.85
CA LEU A 26 1.18 0.69 13.06
C LEU A 26 1.39 1.71 14.19
N TRP A 27 0.58 2.76 14.23
CA TRP A 27 0.62 3.75 15.30
C TRP A 27 0.28 3.15 16.66
N ALA A 28 -0.75 2.30 16.74
CA ALA A 28 -1.10 1.57 17.96
C ALA A 28 0.02 0.61 18.44
N LEU A 29 0.86 0.12 17.52
CA LEU A 29 2.05 -0.68 17.81
C LEU A 29 3.30 0.17 18.15
N GLY A 30 3.14 1.48 18.33
CA GLY A 30 4.22 2.40 18.71
C GLY A 30 5.12 2.83 17.55
N ARG A 31 4.72 2.60 16.29
CA ARG A 31 5.43 3.14 15.13
C ARG A 31 5.03 4.59 14.89
N PRO A 32 5.97 5.52 14.75
CA PRO A 32 5.61 6.90 14.42
C PRO A 32 5.16 6.97 12.96
N PHE A 33 4.26 7.90 12.64
CA PHE A 33 3.77 8.10 11.27
C PHE A 33 4.86 8.62 10.32
N LEU A 34 5.83 9.35 10.86
CA LEU A 34 7.00 9.87 10.17
C LEU A 34 8.23 9.65 11.03
N CYS A 35 9.39 9.80 10.43
CA CYS A 35 10.68 9.71 11.11
C CYS A 35 10.74 10.65 12.31
N ALA A 36 11.16 10.12 13.46
CA ALA A 36 11.41 10.92 14.66
C ALA A 36 12.69 11.80 14.57
N CYS A 37 13.37 11.78 13.42
CA CYS A 37 14.58 12.54 13.15
C CYS A 37 14.34 14.05 12.97
N GLY A 38 13.08 14.51 12.92
CA GLY A 38 12.75 15.93 12.81
C GLY A 38 12.86 16.50 11.39
N GLU A 39 13.10 15.65 10.40
CA GLU A 39 13.16 16.02 8.98
C GLU A 39 12.15 15.21 8.18
N PHE A 40 11.48 15.89 7.24
CA PHE A 40 10.64 15.24 6.24
C PHE A 40 11.40 15.09 4.93
N LYS A 41 11.44 13.87 4.40
CA LYS A 41 12.05 13.55 3.11
C LYS A 41 11.06 12.86 2.21
N LEU A 42 11.08 13.23 0.94
CA LEU A 42 10.35 12.50 -0.10
C LEU A 42 10.99 11.13 -0.36
N TRP A 43 12.32 11.03 -0.26
CA TRP A 43 13.11 9.83 -0.51
C TRP A 43 14.19 9.66 0.56
N GLU A 44 14.28 8.47 1.15
CA GLU A 44 15.39 8.05 2.02
C GLU A 44 16.30 7.06 1.27
N GLY A 45 17.50 7.54 0.92
CA GLY A 45 18.46 6.80 0.11
C GLY A 45 19.46 5.99 0.92
N ASP A 46 19.58 6.24 2.23
CA ASP A 46 20.46 5.47 3.10
C ASP A 46 19.71 4.28 3.72
N ALA A 47 20.04 3.08 3.22
CA ALA A 47 19.48 1.81 3.69
C ALA A 47 19.90 1.43 5.12
N ALA A 48 20.86 2.13 5.72
CA ALA A 48 21.24 1.96 7.12
C ALA A 48 20.68 3.07 8.02
N SER A 49 19.92 4.01 7.47
CA SER A 49 19.42 5.15 8.24
C SER A 49 18.29 4.77 9.20
N PRO A 50 18.16 5.50 10.32
CA PRO A 50 16.99 5.39 11.20
C PRO A 50 15.69 5.93 10.57
N GLY A 51 15.78 6.60 9.42
CA GLY A 51 14.65 7.11 8.65
C GLY A 51 14.08 6.11 7.65
N LEU A 52 14.74 4.97 7.46
CA LEU A 52 14.28 3.92 6.56
C LEU A 52 12.89 3.42 6.99
N SER A 53 11.98 3.31 6.03
CA SER A 53 10.56 2.95 6.19
C SER A 53 9.74 3.94 7.04
N GLN A 54 10.33 5.06 7.41
CA GLN A 54 9.69 6.11 8.20
C GLN A 54 9.61 7.46 7.45
N GLN A 55 10.12 7.52 6.22
CA GLN A 55 9.95 8.64 5.28
C GLN A 55 8.89 8.30 4.23
N LEU A 56 8.55 9.25 3.34
CA LEU A 56 7.48 9.03 2.36
C LEU A 56 7.79 7.87 1.39
N THR A 57 9.02 7.80 0.89
CA THR A 57 9.50 6.67 0.08
C THR A 57 10.96 6.35 0.41
N ASP A 58 11.34 5.11 0.12
CA ASP A 58 12.65 4.53 0.41
C ASP A 58 12.89 3.27 -0.43
N TRP A 59 13.97 2.55 -0.17
CA TRP A 59 14.26 1.27 -0.87
C TRP A 59 13.16 0.21 -0.73
N TYR A 60 12.43 0.17 0.40
CA TYR A 60 11.31 -0.76 0.57
C TYR A 60 10.11 -0.39 -0.30
N SER A 61 9.98 0.85 -0.77
CA SER A 61 8.89 1.24 -1.68
C SER A 61 8.89 0.38 -2.95
N PHE A 62 10.06 -0.03 -3.45
CA PHE A 62 10.17 -0.94 -4.60
C PHE A 62 9.64 -2.35 -4.29
N THR A 63 9.82 -2.83 -3.06
CA THR A 63 9.29 -4.14 -2.67
C THR A 63 7.76 -4.11 -2.69
N HIS A 64 7.13 -3.04 -2.21
CA HIS A 64 5.67 -2.89 -2.25
C HIS A 64 5.12 -2.94 -3.68
N ILE A 65 5.80 -2.29 -4.64
CA ILE A 65 5.43 -2.36 -6.06
C ILE A 65 5.51 -3.79 -6.58
N ILE A 66 6.63 -4.48 -6.32
CA ILE A 66 6.83 -5.85 -6.79
C ILE A 66 5.81 -6.81 -6.17
N HIS A 67 5.57 -6.73 -4.87
CA HIS A 67 4.58 -7.58 -4.18
C HIS A 67 3.16 -7.32 -4.70
N GLY A 68 2.76 -6.06 -4.86
CA GLY A 68 1.44 -5.72 -5.38
C GLY A 68 1.21 -6.27 -6.80
N VAL A 69 2.20 -6.11 -7.69
CA VAL A 69 2.15 -6.68 -9.05
C VAL A 69 2.11 -8.21 -8.99
N LEU A 70 2.95 -8.83 -8.16
CA LEU A 70 3.02 -10.28 -8.02
C LEU A 70 1.71 -10.86 -7.50
N PHE A 71 1.14 -10.32 -6.42
CA PHE A 71 -0.12 -10.79 -5.85
C PHE A 71 -1.28 -10.60 -6.82
N TYR A 72 -1.34 -9.45 -7.51
CA TYR A 72 -2.35 -9.24 -8.53
C TYR A 72 -2.23 -10.26 -9.67
N PHE A 73 -1.00 -10.53 -10.14
CA PHE A 73 -0.74 -11.54 -11.18
C PHE A 73 -1.14 -12.95 -10.72
N LEU A 74 -0.81 -13.33 -9.49
CA LEU A 74 -1.21 -14.61 -8.92
C LEU A 74 -2.74 -14.73 -8.81
N LEU A 75 -3.44 -13.67 -8.40
CA LEU A 75 -4.91 -13.64 -8.37
C LEU A 75 -5.50 -13.70 -9.77
N TRP A 76 -4.84 -13.09 -10.76
CA TRP A 76 -5.27 -13.17 -12.15
C TRP A 76 -5.21 -14.61 -12.69
N LEU A 77 -4.19 -15.38 -12.32
CA LEU A 77 -4.06 -16.79 -12.69
C LEU A 77 -4.98 -17.71 -11.88
N ALA A 78 -5.01 -17.56 -10.55
CA ALA A 78 -5.66 -18.51 -9.65
C ALA A 78 -7.15 -18.23 -9.43
N ALA A 79 -7.61 -17.00 -9.63
CA ALA A 79 -8.98 -16.58 -9.36
C ALA A 79 -9.57 -15.76 -10.52
N PRO A 80 -9.68 -16.34 -11.73
CA PRO A 80 -10.13 -15.63 -12.94
C PRO A 80 -11.57 -15.11 -12.86
N GLY A 81 -12.39 -15.61 -11.92
CA GLY A 81 -13.75 -15.11 -11.67
C GLY A 81 -13.82 -13.78 -10.91
N LEU A 82 -12.73 -13.33 -10.28
CA LEU A 82 -12.72 -12.06 -9.56
C LEU A 82 -12.74 -10.87 -10.52
N SER A 83 -13.49 -9.83 -10.19
CA SER A 83 -13.43 -8.55 -10.89
C SER A 83 -12.09 -7.85 -10.67
N VAL A 84 -11.76 -6.89 -11.54
CA VAL A 84 -10.54 -6.07 -11.43
C VAL A 84 -10.44 -5.40 -10.05
N GLY A 85 -11.54 -4.80 -9.56
CA GLY A 85 -11.59 -4.16 -8.25
C GLY A 85 -11.34 -5.13 -7.09
N GLN A 86 -11.90 -6.35 -7.15
CA GLN A 86 -11.65 -7.37 -6.12
C GLN A 86 -10.18 -7.81 -6.11
N ARG A 87 -9.58 -8.06 -7.27
CA ARG A 87 -8.16 -8.44 -7.35
C ARG A 87 -7.26 -7.32 -6.84
N PHE A 88 -7.58 -6.08 -7.18
CA PHE A 88 -6.86 -4.89 -6.68
C PHE A 88 -6.95 -4.80 -5.15
N MET A 89 -8.16 -4.88 -4.58
CA MET A 89 -8.33 -4.77 -3.13
C MET A 89 -7.63 -5.89 -2.36
N ILE A 90 -7.64 -7.13 -2.87
CA ILE A 90 -6.95 -8.25 -2.24
C ILE A 90 -5.42 -8.11 -2.38
N ALA A 91 -4.91 -7.58 -3.50
CA ALA A 91 -3.48 -7.36 -3.67
C ALA A 91 -2.94 -6.16 -2.86
N LEU A 92 -3.81 -5.20 -2.50
CA LEU A 92 -3.49 -4.02 -1.70
C LEU A 92 -3.44 -4.29 -0.19
N ALA A 93 -4.36 -5.13 0.30
CA ALA A 93 -4.53 -5.44 1.72
C ALA A 93 -3.54 -6.50 2.21
#